data_AF-A0A1G1JZU6-F1
#
_entry.id   AF-A0A1G1JZU6-F1
#
_cell.length_a   1.000
_cell.length_b   1.000
_cell.length_c   1.000
_cell.angle_alpha   90.00
_cell.angle_beta   90.00
_cell.angle_gamma   90.00
#
_symmetry.space_group_name_H-M   'P 1'
#
loop_
_entity.id
_entity.type
_entity.pdbx_description
1 polymer ?
#
loop_
_entity_poly.entity_id
_entity_poly.type
_entity_poly.pdbx_seq_one_letter_code
_entity_poly.pdbx_strand_id
1 'polypeptide(L)'
;MRTLLIEIGQLFRREKIYSLLLIFIILFYVFSLFAHKVVKKEISEALPQETIQNLEDQWRNLSEDPEGVQKQLKEHPPLFWAVQFISFFFIGAFTSGIWFGALDLRRLFLRQELIPSSGQILLVSWGMTEVVKLILLFLSAGIVMNLGLVLMKLLFGIKFNTSLLILVQTLALDIAVVFFIAGLIRRNGSRLNDLLGFRFSKIPFREIWIGIRTYFVILPVFVGVLLLLVFIASLFSYEPPPHPLVKLLLKEETVSPWMMTYSLLAACVIGPIVEEIFFRGFLYPALRKYWGMAWTMLVTSGLFAWIHENAFSFVPIFFLGLTLSYLYEKRNNLLPCISLHVLHNTAFIGYFFLMKSIVSTMGGG
;
A
#
# COMPACT_ATOMS: atom_id res chain seq x y z
N MET A 1 24.79 -11.12 7.03
CA MET A 1 25.09 -9.86 6.31
C MET A 1 26.26 -10.01 5.34
N ARG A 2 27.44 -10.50 5.76
CA ARG A 2 28.59 -10.74 4.85
C ARG A 2 28.25 -11.65 3.65
N THR A 3 27.58 -12.78 3.90
CA THR A 3 27.17 -13.73 2.84
C THR A 3 26.25 -13.08 1.81
N LEU A 4 25.24 -12.34 2.27
CA LEU A 4 24.31 -11.59 1.43
C LEU A 4 25.03 -10.60 0.49
N LEU A 5 25.97 -9.82 1.03
CA LEU A 5 26.74 -8.86 0.22
C LEU A 5 27.63 -9.55 -0.82
N ILE A 6 28.20 -10.71 -0.47
CA ILE A 6 29.01 -11.50 -1.41
C ILE A 6 28.13 -12.03 -2.55
N GLU A 7 26.96 -12.58 -2.25
CA GLU A 7 26.04 -13.10 -3.28
C GLU A 7 25.54 -12.01 -4.23
N ILE A 8 25.15 -10.85 -3.69
CA ILE A 8 24.77 -9.68 -4.51
C ILE A 8 25.97 -9.21 -5.35
N GLY A 9 27.17 -9.16 -4.77
CA GLY A 9 28.38 -8.82 -5.52
C GLY A 9 28.69 -9.81 -6.64
N GLN A 10 28.46 -11.11 -6.41
CA GLN A 10 28.62 -12.15 -7.42
C GLN A 10 27.59 -12.05 -8.54
N LEU A 11 26.34 -11.67 -8.23
CA LEU A 11 25.30 -11.40 -9.23
C LEU A 11 25.80 -10.39 -10.28
N PHE A 12 26.28 -9.22 -9.84
CA PHE A 12 26.75 -8.18 -10.74
C PHE A 12 28.01 -8.56 -11.54
N ARG A 13 28.82 -9.49 -11.02
CA ARG A 13 29.98 -10.03 -11.75
C ARG A 13 29.59 -11.07 -12.80
N ARG A 14 28.63 -11.95 -12.48
CA ARG A 14 28.23 -13.07 -13.35
C ARG A 14 27.26 -12.64 -14.43
N GLU A 15 26.28 -11.81 -14.09
CA GLU A 15 25.18 -11.45 -14.97
C GLU A 15 25.27 -9.96 -15.31
N LYS A 16 26.14 -9.62 -16.27
CA LYS A 16 26.46 -8.24 -16.67
C LYS A 16 25.23 -7.38 -17.00
N ILE A 17 24.15 -8.00 -17.46
CA ILE A 17 22.88 -7.30 -17.74
C ILE A 17 22.38 -6.52 -16.51
N TYR A 18 22.45 -7.08 -15.30
CA TYR A 18 21.96 -6.38 -14.10
C TYR A 18 22.87 -5.22 -13.69
N SER A 19 24.17 -5.31 -13.97
CA SER A 19 25.10 -4.19 -13.80
C SER A 19 24.75 -3.05 -14.76
N LEU A 20 24.44 -3.38 -16.01
CA LEU A 20 23.99 -2.40 -17.00
C LEU A 20 22.64 -1.76 -16.61
N LEU A 21 21.68 -2.56 -16.13
CA LEU A 21 20.39 -2.04 -15.63
C LEU A 21 20.58 -1.12 -14.43
N LEU A 22 21.45 -1.48 -13.48
CA LEU A 22 21.75 -0.62 -12.33
C LEU A 22 22.37 0.71 -12.77
N ILE A 23 23.34 0.68 -13.69
CA ILE A 23 23.95 1.89 -14.25
C ILE A 23 22.90 2.74 -14.98
N PHE A 24 22.05 2.11 -15.80
CA PHE A 24 20.96 2.78 -16.50
C PHE A 24 20.00 3.50 -15.55
N ILE A 25 19.55 2.82 -14.48
CA ILE A 25 18.69 3.40 -13.44
C ILE A 25 19.36 4.60 -12.78
N ILE A 26 20.61 4.43 -12.33
CA ILE A 26 21.36 5.51 -11.66
C ILE A 26 21.50 6.72 -12.59
N LEU A 27 21.94 6.52 -13.83
CA LEU A 27 22.09 7.59 -14.80
C LEU A 27 20.77 8.31 -15.08
N PHE A 28 19.67 7.56 -15.23
CA PHE A 28 18.35 8.14 -15.45
C PHE A 28 17.90 9.02 -14.28
N TYR A 29 18.04 8.55 -13.03
CA TYR A 29 17.62 9.33 -11.86
C TYR A 29 18.55 10.51 -11.58
N VAL A 30 19.86 10.36 -11.77
CA VAL A 30 20.82 11.48 -11.68
C VAL A 30 20.45 12.55 -12.71
N PHE A 31 20.25 12.18 -13.97
CA PHE A 31 19.79 13.09 -15.01
C PHE A 31 18.45 13.75 -14.65
N SER A 32 17.48 12.98 -14.17
CA SER A 32 16.17 13.48 -13.76
C SER A 32 16.26 14.49 -12.61
N LEU A 33 17.17 14.28 -11.64
CA LEU A 33 17.41 15.24 -10.56
C LEU A 33 17.98 16.56 -11.07
N PHE A 34 18.92 16.51 -12.01
CA PHE A 34 19.46 17.72 -12.66
C PHE A 34 18.39 18.43 -13.48
N ALA A 35 17.65 17.70 -14.33
CA ALA A 35 16.56 18.25 -15.12
C ALA A 35 15.47 18.88 -14.25
N HIS A 36 15.08 18.21 -13.15
CA HIS A 36 14.10 18.74 -12.21
C HIS A 36 14.57 20.04 -11.54
N LYS A 37 15.86 20.17 -11.18
CA LYS A 37 16.39 21.43 -10.65
C LYS A 37 16.32 22.58 -11.66
N VAL A 38 16.55 22.31 -12.93
CA VAL A 38 16.47 23.31 -14.01
C VAL A 38 15.00 23.72 -14.25
N VAL A 39 14.11 22.75 -14.38
CA VAL A 39 12.69 22.97 -14.66
C VAL A 39 11.94 23.56 -13.46
N LYS A 40 12.25 23.16 -12.22
CA LYS A 40 11.61 23.71 -11.01
C LYS A 40 11.90 25.20 -10.84
N LYS A 41 13.04 25.68 -11.32
CA LYS A 41 13.38 27.12 -11.36
C LYS A 41 12.47 27.91 -12.32
N GLU A 42 11.91 27.27 -13.35
CA GLU A 42 10.99 27.88 -14.32
C GLU A 42 9.51 27.70 -13.92
N ILE A 43 9.15 26.61 -13.22
CA ILE A 43 7.76 26.28 -12.87
C ILE A 43 7.29 26.93 -11.56
N SER A 44 8.19 27.38 -10.66
CA SER A 44 7.79 28.01 -9.38
C SER A 44 6.97 29.31 -9.54
N GLU A 45 6.82 29.81 -10.76
CA GLU A 45 6.03 31.01 -11.08
C GLU A 45 4.60 30.70 -11.56
N ALA A 46 4.18 29.43 -11.67
CA ALA A 46 2.90 29.09 -12.30
C ALA A 46 2.23 27.82 -11.74
N LEU A 47 1.77 27.83 -10.48
CA LEU A 47 0.82 26.81 -9.98
C LEU A 47 -0.20 27.41 -9.01
N PRO A 48 -1.51 27.27 -9.25
CA PRO A 48 -2.54 27.68 -8.30
C PRO A 48 -2.65 26.64 -7.17
N GLN A 49 -2.29 27.03 -5.94
CA GLN A 49 -2.49 26.25 -4.71
C GLN A 49 -3.95 26.29 -4.19
N GLU A 50 -4.80 27.03 -4.87
CA GLU A 50 -6.12 27.49 -4.42
C GLU A 50 -7.14 26.36 -4.18
N THR A 51 -7.10 25.28 -4.96
CA THR A 51 -8.13 24.22 -4.90
C THR A 51 -7.99 23.28 -3.68
N ILE A 52 -6.77 23.03 -3.20
CA ILE A 52 -6.56 22.20 -2.00
C ILE A 52 -6.93 22.99 -0.75
N GLN A 53 -6.50 24.26 -0.70
CA GLN A 53 -6.80 25.19 0.38
C GLN A 53 -8.33 25.37 0.56
N ASN A 54 -9.08 25.53 -0.54
CA ASN A 54 -10.53 25.72 -0.49
C ASN A 54 -11.28 24.53 0.14
N LEU A 55 -10.83 23.29 -0.08
CA LEU A 55 -11.48 22.12 0.52
C LEU A 55 -11.09 21.91 1.99
N GLU A 56 -9.87 22.28 2.35
CA GLU A 56 -9.43 22.31 3.75
C GLU A 56 -10.20 23.38 4.54
N ASP A 57 -10.41 24.55 3.97
CA ASP A 57 -11.21 25.63 4.56
C ASP A 57 -12.70 25.25 4.66
N GLN A 58 -13.28 24.62 3.62
CA GLN A 58 -14.66 24.10 3.69
C GLN A 58 -14.82 23.05 4.80
N TRP A 59 -13.86 22.14 4.94
CA TRP A 59 -13.87 21.16 6.03
C TRP A 59 -13.77 21.83 7.41
N ARG A 60 -12.87 22.81 7.56
CA ARG A 60 -12.73 23.55 8.82
C ARG A 60 -14.05 24.21 9.20
N ASN A 61 -14.70 24.88 8.25
CA ASN A 61 -16.00 25.52 8.49
C ASN A 61 -17.10 24.50 8.84
N LEU A 62 -17.14 23.34 8.19
CA LEU A 62 -18.08 22.25 8.50
C LEU A 62 -17.86 21.69 9.91
N SER A 63 -16.62 21.63 10.38
CA SER A 63 -16.31 21.13 11.72
C SER A 63 -16.72 22.06 12.86
N GLU A 64 -17.02 23.33 12.55
CA GLU A 64 -17.44 24.35 13.52
C GLU A 64 -18.97 24.37 13.78
N ASP A 65 -19.79 23.75 12.92
CA ASP A 65 -21.26 23.64 13.09
C ASP A 65 -21.79 22.18 12.99
N PRO A 66 -21.64 21.38 14.05
CA PRO A 66 -22.10 19.98 14.07
C PRO A 66 -23.63 19.83 13.90
N GLU A 67 -24.41 20.79 14.40
CA GLU A 67 -25.87 20.74 14.36
C GLU A 67 -26.41 21.04 12.95
N GLY A 68 -25.84 22.02 12.27
CA GLY A 68 -26.12 22.33 10.87
C GLY A 68 -25.79 21.16 9.94
N VAL A 69 -24.62 20.53 10.14
CA VAL A 69 -24.22 19.31 9.41
C VAL A 69 -25.23 18.19 9.61
N GLN A 70 -25.69 17.95 10.85
CA GLN A 70 -26.66 16.90 11.13
C GLN A 70 -28.02 17.17 10.47
N LYS A 71 -28.44 18.44 10.40
CA LYS A 71 -29.68 18.84 9.73
C LYS A 71 -29.57 18.63 8.21
N GLN A 72 -28.50 19.11 7.58
CA GLN A 72 -28.25 18.92 6.15
C GLN A 72 -28.13 17.44 5.78
N LEU A 73 -27.48 16.60 6.61
CA LEU A 73 -27.44 15.15 6.37
C LEU A 73 -28.84 14.54 6.26
N LYS A 74 -29.76 14.90 7.17
CA LYS A 74 -31.13 14.37 7.17
C LYS A 74 -31.91 14.75 5.90
N GLU A 75 -31.55 15.87 5.27
CA GLU A 75 -32.10 16.34 3.99
C GLU A 75 -31.55 15.54 2.79
N HIS A 76 -30.47 14.75 2.97
CA HIS A 76 -29.90 13.82 1.99
C HIS A 76 -29.97 12.36 2.48
N PRO A 77 -31.13 11.67 2.40
CA PRO A 77 -31.33 10.34 2.99
C PRO A 77 -30.30 9.27 2.62
N PRO A 78 -29.83 9.14 1.37
CA PRO A 78 -28.80 8.15 1.03
C PRO A 78 -27.48 8.39 1.77
N LEU A 79 -27.06 9.66 1.86
CA LEU A 79 -25.84 10.06 2.54
C LEU A 79 -25.98 9.89 4.06
N PHE A 80 -27.13 10.26 4.63
CA PHE A 80 -27.43 10.02 6.04
C PHE A 80 -27.29 8.54 6.40
N TRP A 81 -27.94 7.64 5.64
CA TRP A 81 -27.85 6.20 5.90
C TRP A 81 -26.44 5.65 5.71
N ALA A 82 -25.68 6.17 4.73
CA ALA A 82 -24.28 5.79 4.55
C ALA A 82 -23.42 6.19 5.76
N VAL A 83 -23.58 7.42 6.27
CA VAL A 83 -22.90 7.90 7.48
C VAL A 83 -23.27 7.05 8.70
N GLN A 84 -24.57 6.77 8.91
CA GLN A 84 -25.02 5.92 10.02
C GLN A 84 -24.42 4.52 9.92
N PHE A 85 -24.55 3.88 8.75
CA PHE A 85 -24.03 2.52 8.53
C PHE A 85 -22.53 2.44 8.78
N ILE A 86 -21.75 3.37 8.22
CA ILE A 86 -20.30 3.41 8.39
C ILE A 86 -19.93 3.67 9.86
N SER A 87 -20.63 4.58 10.53
CA SER A 87 -20.40 4.86 11.97
C SER A 87 -20.65 3.64 12.83
N PHE A 88 -21.79 2.96 12.65
CA PHE A 88 -22.11 1.71 13.36
C PHE A 88 -21.11 0.60 13.04
N PHE A 89 -20.68 0.49 11.77
CA PHE A 89 -19.66 -0.47 11.37
C PHE A 89 -18.33 -0.21 12.09
N PHE A 90 -17.83 1.03 12.11
CA PHE A 90 -16.57 1.36 12.77
C PHE A 90 -16.64 1.20 14.30
N ILE A 91 -17.75 1.60 14.93
CA ILE A 91 -17.96 1.39 16.37
C ILE A 91 -18.00 -0.12 16.68
N GLY A 92 -18.77 -0.89 15.91
CA GLY A 92 -18.83 -2.34 16.03
C GLY A 92 -17.48 -3.01 15.81
N ALA A 93 -16.72 -2.56 14.81
CA ALA A 93 -15.37 -3.05 14.52
C ALA A 93 -14.39 -2.74 15.66
N PHE A 94 -14.42 -1.52 16.18
CA PHE A 94 -13.54 -1.07 17.27
C PHE A 94 -13.84 -1.82 18.57
N THR A 95 -15.11 -1.93 18.94
CA THR A 95 -15.56 -2.69 20.13
C THR A 95 -15.27 -4.18 20.02
N SER A 96 -15.51 -4.78 18.86
CA SER A 96 -15.11 -6.16 18.57
C SER A 96 -13.59 -6.34 18.66
N GLY A 97 -12.83 -5.35 18.20
CA GLY A 97 -11.39 -5.30 18.30
C GLY A 97 -10.88 -5.33 19.74
N ILE A 98 -11.45 -4.49 20.61
CA ILE A 98 -11.16 -4.49 22.05
C ILE A 98 -11.47 -5.86 22.65
N TRP A 99 -12.64 -6.42 22.33
CA TRP A 99 -13.05 -7.73 22.83
C TRP A 99 -12.08 -8.85 22.41
N PHE A 100 -11.78 -8.97 21.11
CA PHE A 100 -10.84 -9.97 20.62
C PHE A 100 -9.42 -9.74 21.15
N GLY A 101 -9.00 -8.47 21.29
CA GLY A 101 -7.73 -8.09 21.88
C GLY A 101 -7.62 -8.51 23.35
N ALA A 102 -8.68 -8.35 24.14
CA ALA A 102 -8.71 -8.83 25.53
C ALA A 102 -8.59 -10.36 25.62
N LEU A 103 -9.24 -11.10 24.71
CA LEU A 103 -9.08 -12.55 24.61
C LEU A 103 -7.64 -12.95 24.24
N ASP A 104 -7.01 -12.21 23.34
CA ASP A 104 -5.62 -12.43 22.93
C ASP A 104 -4.62 -12.09 24.04
N LEU A 105 -4.84 -11.01 24.78
CA LEU A 105 -4.06 -10.67 25.97
C LEU A 105 -4.18 -11.76 27.04
N ARG A 106 -5.39 -12.30 27.26
CA ARG A 106 -5.59 -13.44 28.17
C ARG A 106 -4.79 -14.66 27.70
N ARG A 107 -4.76 -14.95 26.40
CA ARG A 107 -3.94 -16.05 25.85
C ARG A 107 -2.44 -15.81 26.06
N LEU A 108 -1.95 -14.59 25.82
CA LEU A 108 -0.55 -14.22 26.10
C LEU A 108 -0.20 -14.41 27.57
N PHE A 109 -1.07 -13.99 28.49
CA PHE A 109 -0.89 -14.17 29.93
C PHE A 109 -0.80 -15.66 30.30
N LEU A 110 -1.61 -16.49 29.64
CA LEU A 110 -1.58 -17.95 29.75
C LEU A 110 -0.44 -18.61 28.94
N ARG A 111 0.49 -17.82 28.37
CA ARG A 111 1.61 -18.28 27.52
C ARG A 111 1.17 -19.14 26.32
N GLN A 112 -0.04 -18.90 25.83
CA GLN A 112 -0.57 -19.55 24.64
C GLN A 112 -0.19 -18.76 23.38
N GLU A 113 -0.04 -19.46 22.25
CA GLU A 113 0.19 -18.79 20.97
C GLU A 113 -1.04 -17.97 20.56
N LEU A 114 -0.82 -16.70 20.21
CA LEU A 114 -1.87 -15.81 19.68
C LEU A 114 -2.43 -16.31 18.36
N ILE A 115 -1.51 -16.57 17.44
CA ILE A 115 -1.77 -17.02 16.08
C ILE A 115 -1.08 -18.36 15.95
N PRO A 116 -1.83 -19.47 15.79
CA PRO A 116 -1.25 -20.79 15.70
C PRO A 116 -0.27 -20.86 14.55
N SER A 117 0.92 -21.43 14.78
CA SER A 117 1.84 -21.75 13.69
C SER A 117 1.18 -22.72 12.71
N SER A 118 1.43 -22.55 11.41
CA SER A 118 1.05 -23.57 10.42
C SER A 118 1.91 -24.84 10.52
N GLY A 119 2.99 -24.81 11.30
CA GLY A 119 3.95 -25.90 11.45
C GLY A 119 4.85 -26.11 10.22
N GLN A 120 4.71 -25.28 9.19
CA GLN A 120 5.54 -25.34 7.98
C GLN A 120 6.74 -24.40 8.11
N ILE A 121 7.92 -24.91 7.79
CA ILE A 121 9.14 -24.11 7.71
C ILE A 121 9.15 -23.40 6.35
N LEU A 122 9.50 -22.10 6.36
CA LEU A 122 9.72 -21.28 5.17
C LEU A 122 10.91 -21.82 4.35
N LEU A 123 10.64 -22.78 3.47
CA LEU A 123 11.62 -23.38 2.56
C LEU A 123 11.34 -22.91 1.12
N VAL A 124 11.89 -21.76 0.76
CA VAL A 124 11.82 -21.25 -0.62
C VAL A 124 13.12 -21.52 -1.39
N SER A 125 13.02 -21.74 -2.69
CA SER A 125 14.17 -22.03 -3.55
C SER A 125 14.96 -20.79 -4.00
N TRP A 126 14.35 -19.60 -3.97
CA TRP A 126 14.98 -18.33 -4.38
C TRP A 126 15.65 -17.59 -3.22
N GLY A 127 16.63 -16.74 -3.51
CA GLY A 127 17.35 -15.92 -2.54
C GLY A 127 17.24 -14.42 -2.85
N MET A 128 18.11 -13.64 -2.20
CA MET A 128 18.12 -12.18 -2.39
C MET A 128 18.63 -11.75 -3.77
N THR A 129 19.38 -12.60 -4.47
CA THR A 129 19.80 -12.34 -5.85
C THR A 129 18.59 -12.19 -6.77
N GLU A 130 17.58 -13.05 -6.63
CA GLU A 130 16.36 -13.05 -7.44
C GLU A 130 15.48 -11.83 -7.13
N VAL A 131 15.46 -11.41 -5.87
CA VAL A 131 14.82 -10.16 -5.42
C VAL A 131 15.47 -8.96 -6.08
N VAL A 132 16.80 -8.86 -6.05
CA VAL A 132 17.53 -7.75 -6.68
C VAL A 132 17.30 -7.71 -8.19
N LYS A 133 17.32 -8.87 -8.86
CA LYS A 133 17.00 -8.99 -10.30
C LYS A 133 15.62 -8.42 -10.62
N LEU A 134 14.61 -8.81 -9.86
CA LEU A 134 13.24 -8.32 -10.04
C LEU A 134 13.16 -6.80 -9.85
N ILE A 135 13.75 -6.25 -8.80
CA ILE A 135 13.75 -4.80 -8.53
C ILE A 135 14.39 -4.04 -9.70
N LEU A 136 15.56 -4.48 -10.17
CA LEU A 136 16.25 -3.82 -11.28
C LEU A 136 15.45 -3.88 -12.57
N LEU A 137 14.81 -5.02 -12.87
CA LEU A 137 13.96 -5.16 -14.04
C LEU A 137 12.70 -4.30 -13.94
N PHE A 138 12.05 -4.28 -12.79
CA PHE A 138 10.85 -3.48 -12.54
C PHE A 138 11.11 -2.00 -12.72
N LEU A 139 12.16 -1.47 -12.06
CA LEU A 139 12.55 -0.07 -12.18
C LEU A 139 12.92 0.30 -13.62
N SER A 140 13.71 -0.55 -14.29
CA SER A 140 14.11 -0.31 -15.67
C SER A 140 12.92 -0.34 -16.62
N ALA A 141 11.99 -1.28 -16.45
CA ALA A 141 10.77 -1.38 -17.25
C ALA A 141 9.88 -0.14 -17.07
N GLY A 142 9.72 0.34 -15.84
CA GLY A 142 8.99 1.58 -15.55
C GLY A 142 9.60 2.81 -16.22
N ILE A 143 10.93 2.93 -16.22
CA ILE A 143 11.66 4.01 -16.91
C ILE A 143 11.47 3.90 -18.43
N VAL A 144 11.70 2.72 -19.02
CA VAL A 144 11.57 2.50 -20.47
C VAL A 144 10.16 2.78 -20.95
N MET A 145 9.15 2.33 -20.20
CA MET A 145 7.74 2.57 -20.53
C MET A 145 7.40 4.07 -20.48
N ASN A 146 7.90 4.80 -19.48
CA ASN A 146 7.72 6.26 -19.41
C ASN A 146 8.40 6.99 -20.57
N LEU A 147 9.67 6.67 -20.85
CA LEU A 147 10.41 7.26 -21.97
C LEU A 147 9.75 6.97 -23.31
N GLY A 148 9.26 5.75 -23.52
CA GLY A 148 8.54 5.36 -24.72
C GLY A 148 7.30 6.21 -24.96
N LEU A 149 6.53 6.51 -23.90
CA LEU A 149 5.32 7.35 -24.01
C LEU A 149 5.64 8.81 -24.28
N VAL A 150 6.67 9.35 -23.63
CA VAL A 150 7.18 10.69 -23.93
C VAL A 150 7.61 10.77 -25.40
N LEU A 151 8.34 9.76 -25.89
CA LEU A 151 8.77 9.70 -27.28
C LEU A 151 7.58 9.61 -28.25
N MET A 152 6.57 8.79 -27.96
CA MET A 152 5.35 8.72 -28.79
C MET A 152 4.62 10.06 -28.86
N LYS A 153 4.54 10.78 -27.73
CA LYS A 153 3.95 12.12 -27.68
C LYS A 153 4.74 13.12 -28.54
N LEU A 154 6.07 13.06 -28.51
CA LEU A 154 6.94 13.95 -29.28
C LEU A 154 6.93 13.65 -30.78
N LEU A 155 7.01 12.38 -31.17
CA LEU A 155 7.11 11.97 -32.58
C LEU A 155 5.77 12.03 -33.32
N PHE A 156 4.67 11.67 -32.64
CA PHE A 156 3.36 11.48 -33.29
C PHE A 156 2.30 12.48 -32.81
N GLY A 157 2.63 13.38 -31.88
CA GLY A 157 1.68 14.36 -31.35
C GLY A 157 0.50 13.73 -30.61
N ILE A 158 0.58 12.45 -30.22
CA ILE A 158 -0.51 11.72 -29.60
C ILE A 158 -0.77 12.28 -28.20
N LYS A 159 -2.00 12.74 -27.96
CA LYS A 159 -2.46 13.17 -26.64
C LYS A 159 -3.08 11.98 -25.92
N PHE A 160 -2.46 11.54 -24.83
CA PHE A 160 -3.02 10.52 -23.94
C PHE A 160 -3.77 11.18 -22.79
N ASN A 161 -4.86 10.54 -22.34
CA ASN A 161 -5.43 10.84 -21.03
C ASN A 161 -4.44 10.37 -19.96
N THR A 162 -3.83 11.31 -19.23
CA THR A 162 -2.78 11.03 -18.25
C THR A 162 -3.22 10.04 -17.18
N SER A 163 -4.47 10.14 -16.69
CA SER A 163 -5.00 9.25 -15.67
C SER A 163 -5.13 7.81 -16.19
N LEU A 164 -5.63 7.64 -17.41
CA LEU A 164 -5.71 6.32 -18.06
C LEU A 164 -4.32 5.73 -18.31
N LEU A 165 -3.37 6.58 -18.73
CA LEU A 165 -2.02 6.16 -19.00
C LEU A 165 -1.34 5.61 -17.74
N ILE A 166 -1.40 6.34 -16.63
CA ILE A 166 -0.88 5.90 -15.33
C ILE A 166 -1.49 4.56 -14.95
N LEU A 167 -2.80 4.41 -15.14
CA LEU A 167 -3.54 3.21 -14.81
C LEU A 167 -3.08 1.98 -15.58
N VAL A 168 -2.99 2.10 -16.90
CA VAL A 168 -2.52 1.03 -17.79
C VAL A 168 -1.07 0.68 -17.50
N GLN A 169 -0.22 1.69 -17.26
CA GLN A 169 1.17 1.50 -16.89
C GLN A 169 1.31 0.71 -15.58
N THR A 170 0.62 1.13 -14.52
CA THR A 170 0.65 0.44 -13.22
C THR A 170 0.18 -1.00 -13.36
N LEU A 171 -0.94 -1.24 -14.06
CA LEU A 171 -1.42 -2.59 -14.32
C LEU A 171 -0.41 -3.45 -15.07
N ALA A 172 0.20 -2.90 -16.12
CA ALA A 172 1.19 -3.61 -16.92
C ALA A 172 2.40 -4.01 -16.08
N LEU A 173 2.85 -3.12 -15.20
CA LEU A 173 3.96 -3.37 -14.27
C LEU A 173 3.59 -4.42 -13.21
N ASP A 174 2.40 -4.33 -12.61
CA ASP A 174 1.89 -5.30 -11.63
C ASP A 174 1.82 -6.71 -12.22
N ILE A 175 1.26 -6.82 -13.43
CA ILE A 175 1.20 -8.07 -14.19
C ILE A 175 2.62 -8.57 -14.45
N ALA A 176 3.51 -7.72 -14.95
CA ALA A 176 4.90 -8.10 -15.25
C ALA A 176 5.63 -8.63 -14.00
N VAL A 177 5.44 -8.00 -12.83
CA VAL A 177 6.02 -8.45 -11.56
C VAL A 177 5.51 -9.85 -11.19
N VAL A 178 4.20 -10.05 -11.20
CA VAL A 178 3.60 -11.35 -10.83
C VAL A 178 4.04 -12.44 -11.79
N PHE A 179 4.05 -12.17 -13.11
CA PHE A 179 4.52 -13.13 -14.12
C PHE A 179 6.01 -13.43 -13.97
N PHE A 180 6.84 -12.43 -13.69
CA PHE A 180 8.27 -12.63 -13.47
C PHE A 180 8.52 -13.49 -12.23
N ILE A 181 7.89 -13.16 -11.09
CA ILE A 181 7.98 -13.95 -9.86
C ILE A 181 7.55 -15.40 -10.15
N ALA A 182 6.39 -15.58 -10.78
CA ALA A 182 5.85 -16.90 -11.10
C ALA A 182 6.75 -17.71 -12.05
N GLY A 183 7.39 -17.05 -13.02
CA GLY A 183 8.34 -17.69 -13.94
C GLY A 183 9.65 -18.07 -13.25
N LEU A 184 10.16 -17.20 -12.38
CA LEU A 184 11.40 -17.41 -11.64
C LEU A 184 11.27 -18.57 -10.64
N ILE A 185 10.14 -18.63 -9.92
CA ILE A 185 9.85 -19.70 -8.96
C ILE A 185 9.78 -21.05 -9.66
N ARG A 186 9.11 -21.10 -10.82
CA ARG A 186 9.04 -22.32 -11.65
C ARG A 186 10.41 -22.74 -12.16
N ARG A 187 11.26 -21.79 -12.58
CA ARG A 187 12.64 -22.08 -13.03
C ARG A 187 13.51 -22.66 -11.93
N ASN A 188 13.30 -22.24 -10.68
CA ASN A 188 14.00 -22.79 -9.52
C ASN A 188 13.38 -24.11 -8.99
N GLY A 189 12.44 -24.72 -9.73
CA GLY A 189 11.83 -26.01 -9.38
C GLY A 189 10.75 -25.95 -8.31
N SER A 190 10.39 -24.76 -7.82
CA SER A 190 9.31 -24.57 -6.85
C SER A 190 7.95 -24.41 -7.51
N ARG A 191 6.90 -24.75 -6.77
CA ARG A 191 5.50 -24.59 -7.18
C ARG A 191 5.00 -23.23 -6.72
N LEU A 192 3.99 -22.68 -7.41
CA LEU A 192 3.31 -21.46 -6.95
C LEU A 192 2.68 -21.62 -5.57
N ASN A 193 2.32 -22.85 -5.18
CA ASN A 193 1.79 -23.11 -3.84
C ASN A 193 2.85 -22.86 -2.75
N ASP A 194 4.15 -22.99 -3.07
CA ASP A 194 5.24 -22.73 -2.14
C ASP A 194 5.43 -21.21 -1.90
N LEU A 195 5.00 -20.38 -2.86
CA LEU A 195 4.91 -18.93 -2.73
C LEU A 195 3.67 -18.51 -1.93
N LEU A 196 2.52 -19.04 -2.34
CA LEU A 196 1.22 -18.59 -1.86
C LEU A 196 0.88 -19.16 -0.47
N GLY A 197 1.39 -20.35 -0.14
CA GLY A 197 1.07 -21.10 1.07
C GLY A 197 -0.30 -21.81 1.02
N PHE A 198 -1.00 -21.77 -0.11
CA PHE A 198 -2.26 -22.48 -0.35
C PHE A 198 -2.35 -23.00 -1.79
N ARG A 199 -3.31 -23.90 -2.03
CA ARG A 199 -3.65 -24.37 -3.38
C ARG A 199 -4.93 -23.67 -3.83
N PHE A 200 -4.97 -23.16 -5.06
CA PHE A 200 -6.19 -22.55 -5.62
C PHE A 200 -7.40 -23.49 -5.62
N SER A 201 -7.18 -24.81 -5.74
CA SER A 201 -8.26 -25.81 -5.69
C SER A 201 -8.86 -26.03 -4.29
N LYS A 202 -8.22 -25.53 -3.23
CA LYS A 202 -8.67 -25.66 -1.84
C LYS A 202 -8.29 -24.41 -1.05
N ILE A 203 -9.08 -23.35 -1.20
CA ILE A 203 -8.88 -22.10 -0.46
C ILE A 203 -9.25 -22.33 1.02
N PRO A 204 -8.30 -22.18 1.97
CA PRO A 204 -8.60 -22.35 3.38
C PRO A 204 -9.29 -21.11 3.94
N PHE A 205 -10.62 -21.13 4.05
CA PHE A 205 -11.41 -20.04 4.67
C PHE A 205 -10.92 -19.65 6.07
N ARG A 206 -10.32 -20.59 6.80
CA ARG A 206 -9.66 -20.33 8.08
C ARG A 206 -8.58 -19.25 7.98
N GLU A 207 -7.78 -19.23 6.92
CA GLU A 207 -6.71 -18.23 6.75
C GLU A 207 -7.27 -16.85 6.46
N ILE A 208 -8.32 -16.77 5.65
CA ILE A 208 -9.05 -15.51 5.38
C ILE A 208 -9.61 -14.95 6.70
N TRP A 209 -10.24 -15.81 7.50
CA TRP A 209 -10.80 -15.40 8.78
C TRP A 209 -9.73 -14.94 9.78
N ILE A 210 -8.55 -15.55 9.78
CA ILE A 210 -7.43 -15.10 10.62
C ILE A 210 -7.01 -13.68 10.25
N GLY A 211 -6.92 -13.36 8.97
CA GLY A 211 -6.61 -11.99 8.52
C GLY A 211 -7.69 -10.98 8.94
N ILE A 212 -8.97 -11.30 8.66
CA ILE A 212 -10.11 -10.47 9.04
C ILE A 212 -10.15 -10.23 10.56
N ARG A 213 -10.06 -11.30 11.37
CA ARG A 213 -10.02 -11.18 12.83
C ARG A 213 -8.86 -10.31 13.30
N THR A 214 -7.68 -10.50 12.71
CA THR A 214 -6.49 -9.73 13.08
C THR A 214 -6.67 -8.25 12.77
N TYR A 215 -7.31 -7.89 11.65
CA TYR A 215 -7.67 -6.50 11.36
C TYR A 215 -8.50 -5.87 12.49
N PHE A 216 -9.56 -6.55 12.94
CA PHE A 216 -10.38 -6.04 14.05
C PHE A 216 -9.54 -5.87 15.33
N VAL A 217 -8.69 -6.84 15.67
CA VAL A 217 -7.81 -6.76 16.85
C VAL A 217 -6.85 -5.57 16.79
N ILE A 218 -6.24 -5.30 15.63
CA ILE A 218 -5.28 -4.19 15.50
C ILE A 218 -5.95 -2.83 15.34
N LEU A 219 -7.23 -2.77 14.93
CA LEU A 219 -7.91 -1.53 14.61
C LEU A 219 -7.88 -0.50 15.76
N PRO A 220 -8.19 -0.86 17.04
CA PRO A 220 -8.08 0.09 18.15
C PRO A 220 -6.66 0.61 18.38
N VAL A 221 -5.66 -0.27 18.22
CA VAL A 221 -4.24 0.11 18.34
C VAL A 221 -3.85 1.07 17.22
N PHE A 222 -4.30 0.78 15.99
CA PHE A 222 -4.06 1.61 14.82
C PHE A 222 -4.67 3.01 14.98
N VAL A 223 -5.93 3.10 15.44
CA VAL A 223 -6.60 4.36 15.76
C VAL A 223 -5.83 5.11 16.86
N GLY A 224 -5.40 4.42 17.92
CA GLY A 224 -4.58 5.02 18.99
C GLY A 224 -3.25 5.60 18.49
N VAL A 225 -2.55 4.88 17.61
CA VAL A 225 -1.32 5.38 16.97
C VAL A 225 -1.60 6.60 16.11
N LEU A 226 -2.68 6.61 15.33
CA LEU A 226 -3.07 7.76 14.51
C LEU A 226 -3.39 8.98 15.37
N LEU A 227 -4.18 8.82 16.44
CA LEU A 227 -4.51 9.90 17.38
C LEU A 227 -3.25 10.45 18.06
N LEU A 228 -2.32 9.57 18.45
CA LEU A 228 -1.04 9.98 19.02
C LEU A 228 -0.21 10.80 18.02
N LEU A 229 -0.16 10.39 16.75
CA LEU A 229 0.57 11.13 15.72
C LEU A 229 -0.05 12.51 15.45
N VAL A 230 -1.38 12.60 15.40
CA VAL A 230 -2.09 13.87 15.26
C VAL A 230 -1.84 14.78 16.47
N PHE A 231 -1.86 14.21 17.68
CA PHE A 231 -1.52 14.95 18.90
C PHE A 231 -0.06 15.44 18.89
N ILE A 232 0.90 14.61 18.50
CA ILE A 232 2.30 15.04 18.37
C ILE A 232 2.42 16.15 17.32
N ALA A 233 1.78 16.01 16.16
CA ALA A 233 1.79 17.02 15.11
C ALA A 233 1.24 18.36 15.61
N SER A 234 0.16 18.36 16.40
CA SER A 234 -0.41 19.59 16.96
C SER A 234 0.52 20.27 17.96
N LEU A 235 1.31 19.51 18.73
CA LEU A 235 2.34 20.08 19.63
C LEU A 235 3.43 20.84 18.87
N PHE A 236 3.68 20.50 17.61
CA PHE A 236 4.68 21.15 16.75
C PHE A 236 4.07 22.10 15.73
N SER A 237 2.77 22.38 15.80
CA SER A 237 2.02 23.15 14.77
C SER A 237 2.29 22.65 13.36
N TYR A 238 2.51 21.34 13.22
CA TYR A 238 2.78 20.68 11.95
C TYR A 238 1.45 20.30 11.31
N GLU A 239 1.16 20.85 10.14
CA GLU A 239 0.03 20.47 9.32
C GLU A 239 0.43 19.28 8.42
N PRO A 240 -0.14 18.09 8.62
CA PRO A 240 0.17 16.95 7.78
C PRO A 240 -0.26 17.21 6.34
N PRO A 241 0.60 16.91 5.35
CA PRO A 241 0.20 17.06 3.96
C PRO A 241 -1.00 16.15 3.66
N PRO A 242 -1.96 16.61 2.83
CA PRO A 242 -3.11 15.80 2.47
C PRO A 242 -2.67 14.47 1.85
N HIS A 243 -3.29 13.38 2.30
CA HIS A 243 -2.98 12.03 1.83
C HIS A 243 -3.03 11.97 0.29
N PRO A 244 -2.14 11.24 -0.40
CA PRO A 244 -2.14 11.15 -1.87
C PRO A 244 -3.50 10.76 -2.48
N LEU A 245 -4.31 9.98 -1.75
CA LEU A 245 -5.69 9.66 -2.13
C LEU A 245 -6.60 10.90 -2.17
N VAL A 246 -6.36 11.93 -1.35
CA VAL A 246 -7.06 13.23 -1.42
C VAL A 246 -6.88 13.82 -2.80
N LYS A 247 -5.64 13.89 -3.31
CA LYS A 247 -5.38 14.38 -4.67
C LYS A 247 -6.08 13.55 -5.75
N LEU A 248 -6.31 12.26 -5.50
CA LEU A 248 -7.08 11.40 -6.38
C LEU A 248 -8.58 11.75 -6.37
N LEU A 249 -9.14 12.03 -5.18
CA LEU A 249 -10.52 12.54 -5.04
C LEU A 249 -10.73 13.91 -5.69
N LEU A 250 -9.75 14.81 -5.60
CA LEU A 250 -9.83 16.14 -6.22
C LEU A 250 -9.87 16.07 -7.74
N LYS A 251 -9.22 15.05 -8.32
CA LYS A 251 -9.20 14.84 -9.77
C LYS A 251 -10.42 14.07 -10.26
N GLU A 252 -11.16 13.39 -9.38
CA GLU A 252 -12.27 12.50 -9.71
C GLU A 252 -13.40 13.17 -10.48
N GLU A 253 -13.72 14.44 -10.24
CA GLU A 253 -14.82 15.13 -10.94
C GLU A 253 -14.61 15.19 -12.47
N THR A 254 -13.40 14.89 -12.94
CA THR A 254 -13.03 14.85 -14.37
C THR A 254 -12.87 13.43 -14.93
N VAL A 255 -13.13 12.38 -14.15
CA VAL A 255 -12.80 10.99 -14.49
C VAL A 255 -14.05 10.16 -14.81
N SER A 256 -13.97 9.36 -15.88
CA SER A 256 -15.04 8.46 -16.32
C SER A 256 -15.41 7.41 -15.24
N PRO A 257 -16.70 7.03 -15.06
CA PRO A 257 -17.13 6.05 -14.05
C PRO A 257 -16.38 4.72 -14.07
N TRP A 258 -16.04 4.20 -15.25
CA TRP A 258 -15.30 2.94 -15.36
C TRP A 258 -13.85 3.06 -14.87
N MET A 259 -13.21 4.22 -15.06
CA MET A 259 -11.85 4.49 -14.59
C MET A 259 -11.83 4.60 -13.07
N MET A 260 -12.88 5.16 -12.47
CA MET A 260 -13.06 5.18 -11.03
C MET A 260 -13.19 3.76 -10.48
N THR A 261 -14.12 2.96 -11.02
CA THR A 261 -14.30 1.56 -10.60
C THR A 261 -13.00 0.78 -10.68
N TYR A 262 -12.25 0.92 -11.77
CA TYR A 262 -10.96 0.27 -11.89
C TYR A 262 -9.96 0.78 -10.84
N SER A 263 -9.87 2.10 -10.63
CA SER A 263 -8.92 2.69 -9.66
C SER A 263 -9.20 2.20 -8.24
N LEU A 264 -10.49 2.05 -7.88
CA LEU A 264 -10.93 1.45 -6.63
C LEU A 264 -10.51 -0.01 -6.53
N LEU A 265 -10.75 -0.82 -7.57
CA LEU A 265 -10.31 -2.22 -7.60
C LEU A 265 -8.78 -2.35 -7.50
N ALA A 266 -8.06 -1.45 -8.16
CA ALA A 266 -6.61 -1.40 -8.12
C ALA A 266 -6.12 -1.08 -6.70
N ALA A 267 -6.63 -0.01 -6.08
CA ALA A 267 -6.19 0.43 -4.76
C ALA A 267 -6.66 -0.47 -3.60
N CYS A 268 -7.87 -1.04 -3.69
CA CYS A 268 -8.45 -1.84 -2.62
C CYS A 268 -8.08 -3.33 -2.71
N VAL A 269 -7.81 -3.85 -3.92
CA VAL A 269 -7.69 -5.30 -4.13
C VAL A 269 -6.42 -5.69 -4.88
N ILE A 270 -6.21 -5.20 -6.10
CA ILE A 270 -5.10 -5.65 -6.95
C ILE A 270 -3.75 -5.26 -6.34
N GLY A 271 -3.60 -3.99 -5.95
CA GLY A 271 -2.41 -3.45 -5.29
C GLY A 271 -2.03 -4.25 -4.05
N PRO A 272 -2.93 -4.36 -3.05
CA PRO A 272 -2.68 -5.19 -1.87
C PRO A 272 -2.28 -6.64 -2.19
N ILE A 273 -2.90 -7.28 -3.18
CA ILE A 273 -2.51 -8.65 -3.58
C ILE A 273 -1.08 -8.70 -4.14
N VAL A 274 -0.74 -7.79 -5.06
CA VAL A 274 0.58 -7.73 -5.69
C VAL A 274 1.66 -7.38 -4.67
N GLU A 275 1.36 -6.43 -3.78
CA GLU A 275 2.22 -6.04 -2.67
C GLU A 275 2.45 -7.20 -1.70
N GLU A 276 1.41 -7.95 -1.31
CA GLU A 276 1.60 -9.14 -0.45
C GLU A 276 2.40 -10.24 -1.15
N ILE A 277 2.18 -10.47 -2.45
CA ILE A 277 2.98 -11.41 -3.24
C ILE A 277 4.46 -11.00 -3.24
N PHE A 278 4.76 -9.72 -3.44
CA PHE A 278 6.14 -9.23 -3.46
C PHE A 278 6.76 -9.19 -2.07
N PHE A 279 6.16 -8.49 -1.11
CA PHE A 279 6.75 -8.26 0.20
C PHE A 279 6.76 -9.53 1.06
N ARG A 280 5.64 -10.24 1.14
CA ARG A 280 5.48 -11.39 2.04
C ARG A 280 5.82 -12.68 1.31
N GLY A 281 5.32 -12.84 0.09
CA GLY A 281 5.58 -14.03 -0.71
C GLY A 281 7.02 -14.13 -1.19
N PHE A 282 7.63 -13.04 -1.65
CA PHE A 282 8.90 -13.12 -2.38
C PHE A 282 10.10 -12.59 -1.59
N LEU A 283 10.03 -11.34 -1.10
CA LEU A 283 11.11 -10.64 -0.40
C LEU A 283 11.35 -11.21 1.01
N TYR A 284 10.29 -11.34 1.81
CA TYR A 284 10.39 -11.80 3.21
C TYR A 284 11.11 -13.15 3.33
N PRO A 285 10.70 -14.25 2.66
CA PRO A 285 11.37 -15.53 2.79
C PRO A 285 12.80 -15.52 2.25
N ALA A 286 13.08 -14.75 1.20
CA ALA A 286 14.44 -14.57 0.69
C ALA A 286 15.35 -13.94 1.76
N LEU A 287 14.87 -12.89 2.42
CA LEU A 287 15.62 -12.18 3.47
C LEU A 287 15.72 -12.99 4.78
N ARG A 288 14.69 -13.78 5.10
CA ARG A 288 14.62 -14.65 6.28
C ARG A 288 15.72 -15.73 6.30
N LYS A 289 16.32 -16.05 5.16
CA LYS A 289 17.49 -16.94 5.05
C LYS A 289 18.76 -16.37 5.70
N TYR A 290 18.85 -15.04 5.81
CA TYR A 290 20.05 -14.36 6.30
C TYR A 290 19.87 -13.74 7.68
N TRP A 291 18.63 -13.42 8.05
CA TRP A 291 18.29 -12.70 9.27
C TRP A 291 17.24 -13.44 10.12
N GLY A 292 17.27 -13.19 11.43
CA GLY A 292 16.23 -13.66 12.35
C GLY A 292 14.91 -12.94 12.11
N MET A 293 13.80 -13.56 12.57
CA MET A 293 12.43 -13.08 12.41
C MET A 293 12.27 -11.57 12.66
N ALA A 294 12.76 -11.06 13.80
CA ALA A 294 12.60 -9.66 14.17
C ALA A 294 13.21 -8.70 13.14
N TRP A 295 14.45 -8.94 12.71
CA TRP A 295 15.12 -8.09 11.72
C TRP A 295 14.49 -8.20 10.33
N THR A 296 14.06 -9.40 9.93
CA THR A 296 13.34 -9.59 8.67
C THR A 296 12.04 -8.78 8.67
N MET A 297 11.22 -8.90 9.72
CA MET A 297 9.97 -8.13 9.86
C MET A 297 10.21 -6.63 9.85
N LEU A 298 11.17 -6.14 10.63
CA LEU A 298 11.50 -4.71 10.70
C LEU A 298 11.89 -4.16 9.32
N VAL A 299 12.80 -4.83 8.61
CA VAL A 299 13.27 -4.31 7.33
C VAL A 299 12.22 -4.42 6.23
N THR A 300 11.49 -5.54 6.12
CA THR A 300 10.45 -5.64 5.08
C THR A 300 9.31 -4.68 5.32
N SER A 301 8.94 -4.44 6.58
CA SER A 301 7.89 -3.48 6.94
C SER A 301 8.35 -2.04 6.74
N GLY A 302 9.62 -1.75 7.02
CA GLY A 302 10.24 -0.44 6.76
C GLY A 302 10.28 -0.13 5.27
N LEU A 303 10.70 -1.09 4.45
CA LEU A 303 10.68 -0.97 2.99
C LEU A 303 9.26 -0.80 2.46
N PHE A 304 8.31 -1.57 2.99
CA PHE A 304 6.90 -1.47 2.64
C PHE A 304 6.36 -0.06 2.94
N ALA A 305 6.60 0.50 4.12
CA ALA A 305 6.18 1.86 4.45
C ALA A 305 6.91 2.95 3.64
N TRP A 306 8.20 2.74 3.34
CA TRP A 306 9.01 3.70 2.61
C TRP A 306 8.53 3.94 1.17
N ILE A 307 8.14 2.88 0.46
CA ILE A 307 7.70 2.99 -0.94
C ILE A 307 6.36 3.73 -1.12
N HIS A 308 5.64 4.01 -0.03
CA HIS A 308 4.39 4.78 -0.07
C HIS A 308 4.64 6.31 -0.07
N GLU A 309 5.90 6.75 0.06
CA GLU A 309 6.34 8.14 -0.14
C GLU A 309 5.56 9.21 0.67
N ASN A 310 5.05 8.83 1.86
CA ASN A 310 4.36 9.74 2.76
C ASN A 310 4.94 9.61 4.18
N ALA A 311 5.66 10.65 4.61
CA ALA A 311 6.32 10.68 5.91
C ALA A 311 5.33 10.58 7.09
N PHE A 312 4.15 11.22 6.99
CA PHE A 312 3.14 11.19 8.04
C PHE A 312 2.48 9.81 8.14
N SER A 313 2.22 9.17 6.99
CA SER A 313 1.67 7.81 6.93
C SER A 313 2.70 6.71 7.15
N PHE A 314 4.00 7.04 7.25
CA PHE A 314 5.06 6.03 7.42
C PHE A 314 4.82 5.17 8.67
N VAL A 315 4.56 5.79 9.82
CA VAL A 315 4.40 5.05 11.09
C VAL A 315 3.16 4.12 11.07
N PRO A 316 1.96 4.57 10.65
CA PRO A 316 0.82 3.68 10.50
C PRO A 316 1.06 2.54 9.50
N ILE A 317 1.64 2.84 8.32
CA ILE A 317 1.91 1.82 7.29
C ILE A 317 2.99 0.85 7.75
N PHE A 318 3.99 1.31 8.50
CA PHE A 318 5.02 0.48 9.10
C PHE A 318 4.42 -0.51 10.12
N PHE A 319 3.51 -0.04 10.96
CA PHE A 319 2.80 -0.89 11.92
C PHE A 319 1.90 -1.93 11.24
N LEU A 320 1.17 -1.53 10.19
CA LEU A 320 0.45 -2.47 9.32
C LEU A 320 1.42 -3.50 8.72
N GLY A 321 2.57 -3.03 8.23
CA GLY A 321 3.63 -3.85 7.67
C GLY A 321 4.12 -4.92 8.63
N LEU A 322 4.39 -4.53 9.89
CA LEU A 322 4.83 -5.44 10.96
C LEU A 322 3.77 -6.51 11.26
N THR A 323 2.50 -6.12 11.29
CA THR A 323 1.39 -7.05 11.50
C THR A 323 1.30 -8.07 10.38
N LEU A 324 1.39 -7.63 9.12
CA LEU A 324 1.37 -8.50 7.95
C LEU A 324 2.57 -9.45 7.94
N SER A 325 3.78 -8.96 8.27
CA SER A 325 4.97 -9.81 8.38
C SER A 325 4.86 -10.82 9.53
N TYR A 326 4.27 -10.45 10.67
CA TYR A 326 4.01 -11.37 11.77
C TYR A 326 3.02 -12.47 11.37
N LEU A 327 1.92 -12.09 10.71
CA LEU A 327 0.95 -13.03 10.16
C LEU A 327 1.61 -14.01 9.20
N TYR A 328 2.42 -13.51 8.28
CA TYR A 328 3.11 -14.35 7.31
C TYR A 328 4.11 -15.31 7.99
N GLU A 329 4.92 -14.86 8.94
CA GLU A 329 5.86 -15.75 9.67
C GLU A 329 5.12 -16.88 10.40
N LYS A 330 3.95 -16.59 10.98
CA LYS A 330 3.18 -17.60 11.72
C LYS A 330 2.41 -18.55 10.81
N ARG A 331 1.86 -18.05 9.70
CA ARG A 331 0.95 -18.83 8.85
C ARG A 331 1.65 -19.48 7.67
N ASN A 332 2.78 -18.93 7.21
CA ASN A 332 3.41 -19.28 5.93
C ASN A 332 2.38 -19.31 4.79
N ASN A 333 1.46 -18.34 4.80
CA ASN A 333 0.33 -18.25 3.88
C ASN A 333 0.02 -16.78 3.60
N LEU A 334 -0.29 -16.46 2.34
CA LEU A 334 -0.59 -15.09 1.93
C LEU A 334 -2.04 -14.69 2.16
N LEU A 335 -3.01 -15.61 2.22
CA LEU A 335 -4.42 -15.28 2.44
C LEU A 335 -4.72 -14.46 3.73
N PRO A 336 -4.12 -14.74 4.90
CA PRO A 336 -4.35 -13.91 6.08
C PRO A 336 -3.77 -12.50 5.90
N CYS A 337 -2.66 -12.37 5.17
CA CYS A 337 -2.05 -11.07 4.88
C CYS A 337 -2.88 -10.29 3.87
N ILE A 338 -3.26 -10.93 2.75
CA ILE A 338 -4.10 -10.35 1.69
C ILE A 338 -5.44 -9.91 2.25
N SER A 339 -6.13 -10.77 3.02
CA SER A 339 -7.44 -10.42 3.57
C SER A 339 -7.38 -9.27 4.57
N LEU A 340 -6.36 -9.23 5.44
CA LEU A 340 -6.13 -8.08 6.33
C LEU A 340 -5.87 -6.81 5.53
N HIS A 341 -4.98 -6.87 4.55
CA HIS A 341 -4.54 -5.70 3.79
C HIS A 341 -5.66 -5.15 2.90
N VAL A 342 -6.38 -6.02 2.17
CA VAL A 342 -7.56 -5.64 1.37
C VAL A 342 -8.63 -5.01 2.26
N LEU A 343 -8.89 -5.58 3.44
CA LEU A 343 -9.86 -5.02 4.37
C LEU A 343 -9.42 -3.65 4.90
N HIS A 344 -8.15 -3.49 5.24
CA HIS A 344 -7.59 -2.21 5.66
C HIS A 344 -7.72 -1.14 4.58
N ASN A 345 -7.25 -1.41 3.36
CA ASN A 345 -7.34 -0.45 2.25
C ASN A 345 -8.79 -0.14 1.91
N THR A 346 -9.67 -1.14 1.85
CA THR A 346 -11.09 -0.93 1.55
C THR A 346 -11.77 -0.07 2.62
N ALA A 347 -11.49 -0.32 3.90
CA ALA A 347 -12.06 0.48 4.99
C ALA A 347 -11.53 1.92 4.97
N PHE A 348 -10.23 2.10 4.77
CA PHE A 348 -9.60 3.42 4.71
C PHE A 348 -10.10 4.24 3.50
N ILE A 349 -10.09 3.65 2.30
CA ILE A 349 -10.56 4.28 1.08
C ILE A 349 -12.07 4.54 1.17
N GLY A 350 -12.87 3.58 1.65
CA GLY A 350 -14.32 3.75 1.80
C GLY A 350 -14.69 4.87 2.78
N TYR A 351 -14.00 4.96 3.92
CA TYR A 351 -14.15 6.09 4.84
C TYR A 351 -13.81 7.41 4.16
N PHE A 352 -12.73 7.42 3.39
CA PHE A 352 -12.26 8.62 2.70
C PHE A 352 -13.25 9.12 1.63
N PHE A 353 -13.85 8.23 0.85
CA PHE A 353 -14.94 8.56 -0.09
C PHE A 353 -16.21 9.03 0.61
N LEU A 354 -16.56 8.45 1.77
CA LEU A 354 -17.69 8.94 2.57
C LEU A 354 -17.45 10.38 3.01
N MET A 355 -16.27 10.68 3.57
CA MET A 355 -15.93 12.03 4.03
C MET A 355 -16.00 13.04 2.87
N LYS A 356 -15.54 12.66 1.68
CA LYS A 356 -15.70 13.50 0.49
C LYS A 356 -17.16 13.82 0.19
N SER A 357 -18.02 12.79 0.14
CA SER A 357 -19.44 12.96 -0.18
C SER A 357 -20.14 13.88 0.82
N ILE A 358 -19.72 13.85 2.09
CA ILE A 358 -20.18 14.80 3.12
C ILE A 358 -19.75 16.23 2.73
N VAL A 359 -18.45 16.45 2.51
CA VAL A 359 -17.92 17.78 2.19
C VAL A 359 -18.49 18.35 0.89
N SER A 360 -18.59 17.55 -0.17
CA SER A 360 -19.11 18.02 -1.46
C SER A 360 -20.60 18.39 -1.38
N THR A 361 -21.37 17.66 -0.57
CA THR A 361 -22.81 17.90 -0.43
C THR A 361 -23.09 19.11 0.47
N MET A 362 -22.24 19.37 1.46
CA MET A 362 -22.47 20.41 2.47
C MET A 362 -21.68 21.70 2.25
N GLY A 363 -20.52 21.62 1.58
CA GLY A 363 -19.68 22.76 1.20
C GLY A 363 -20.14 23.44 -0.09
N GLY A 364 -21.06 22.84 -0.85
CA GLY A 364 -21.68 23.42 -2.03
C GLY A 364 -22.82 24.37 -1.66
N GLY A 365 -22.46 25.54 -1.12
CA GLY A 365 -23.32 26.72 -0.98
C GLY A 365 -22.81 27.86 -1.85
#